data_AF-A0A931HBM0-F1
#
_entry.id   AF-A0A931HBM0-F1
#
_cell.length_a   1.000
_cell.length_b   1.000
_cell.length_c   1.000
_cell.angle_alpha   90.00
_cell.angle_beta   90.00
_cell.angle_gamma   90.00
#
_symmetry.space_group_name_H-M   'P 1'
#
loop_
_entity.id
_entity.type
_entity.pdbx_description
1 polymer ?
#
loop_
_entity_poly.entity_id
_entity_poly.type
_entity_poly.pdbx_seq_one_letter_code
_entity_poly.pdbx_strand_id
1 'polypeptide(L)'
;MARKSRKKRYLTATMPDGYVKTIGPTADPFTHYWRIVATLENGKSEVFWGHERSLAEAKKLKGPAGEGAKKRGWTGYTFEIAELVESEEPPAP
;
A
#
# COMPACT_ATOMS: atom_id res chain seq x y z
N MET A 1 -9.05 -9.95 -25.25
CA MET A 1 -8.21 -10.96 -24.57
C MET A 1 -8.89 -11.35 -23.27
N ALA A 2 -9.37 -12.58 -23.16
CA ALA A 2 -9.96 -13.07 -21.91
C ALA A 2 -8.87 -13.11 -20.83
N ARG A 3 -9.01 -12.31 -19.76
CA ARG A 3 -8.14 -12.44 -18.58
C ARG A 3 -8.41 -13.82 -17.98
N LYS A 4 -7.48 -14.75 -18.15
CA LYS A 4 -7.46 -16.04 -17.44
C LYS A 4 -7.73 -15.74 -15.96
N SER A 5 -8.86 -16.21 -15.45
CA SER A 5 -9.29 -15.95 -14.08
C SER A 5 -8.20 -16.43 -13.13
N ARG A 6 -7.49 -15.51 -12.46
CA ARG A 6 -6.48 -15.91 -11.48
C ARG A 6 -7.18 -16.59 -10.32
N LYS A 7 -6.55 -17.63 -9.77
CA LYS A 7 -6.99 -18.26 -8.52
C LYS A 7 -7.10 -17.17 -7.45
N LYS A 8 -8.22 -17.15 -6.73
CA LYS A 8 -8.37 -16.25 -5.59
C LYS A 8 -7.31 -16.62 -4.55
N ARG A 9 -6.57 -15.63 -4.06
CA ARG A 9 -5.50 -15.78 -3.07
C ARG A 9 -5.53 -14.62 -2.10
N TYR A 10 -4.91 -14.80 -0.95
CA TYR A 10 -4.62 -13.71 -0.04
C TYR A 10 -3.28 -13.09 -0.43
N LEU A 11 -3.18 -11.79 -0.24
CA LEU A 11 -1.96 -11.02 -0.46
C LEU A 11 -1.65 -10.29 0.85
N THR A 12 -0.45 -10.50 1.38
CA THR A 12 -0.04 -9.95 2.65
C THR A 12 1.13 -9.00 2.43
N ALA A 13 1.01 -7.77 2.93
CA ALA A 13 2.10 -6.81 3.02
C ALA A 13 2.55 -6.67 4.47
N THR A 14 3.86 -6.78 4.69
CA THR A 14 4.48 -6.47 5.98
C THR A 14 5.28 -5.18 5.85
N MET A 15 4.87 -4.18 6.61
CA MET A 15 5.51 -2.88 6.61
C MET A 15 6.74 -2.86 7.54
N PRO A 16 7.68 -1.92 7.34
CA PRO A 16 8.89 -1.79 8.17
C PRO A 16 8.64 -1.58 9.68
N ASP A 17 7.50 -1.00 10.06
CA ASP A 17 7.09 -0.82 11.46
C ASP A 17 6.42 -2.06 12.08
N GLY A 18 6.35 -3.17 11.33
CA GLY A 18 5.67 -4.39 11.74
C GLY A 18 4.17 -4.40 11.46
N TYR A 19 3.61 -3.34 10.85
CA TYR A 19 2.20 -3.35 10.44
C TYR A 19 1.97 -4.38 9.33
N VAL A 20 1.00 -5.28 9.52
CA VAL A 20 0.63 -6.30 8.54
C VAL A 20 -0.73 -5.97 7.94
N LYS A 21 -0.79 -5.98 6.60
CA LYS A 21 -2.04 -5.81 5.84
C LYS A 21 -2.30 -7.03 5.00
N THR A 22 -3.44 -7.66 5.23
CA THR A 22 -3.95 -8.74 4.38
C THR A 22 -5.04 -8.23 3.44
N ILE A 23 -4.94 -8.61 2.18
CA ILE A 23 -5.87 -8.28 1.09
C ILE A 23 -6.39 -9.60 0.53
N GLY A 24 -7.70 -9.82 0.52
CA GLY A 24 -8.29 -10.95 -0.20
C GLY A 24 -9.44 -11.65 0.53
N PRO A 25 -9.93 -12.75 -0.07
CA PRO A 25 -9.37 -13.46 -1.22
C PRO A 25 -9.60 -12.70 -2.55
N THR A 26 -8.53 -12.39 -3.29
CA THR A 26 -8.58 -11.60 -4.54
C THR A 26 -7.90 -12.30 -5.72
N ALA A 27 -8.42 -12.06 -6.93
CA ALA A 27 -7.81 -12.46 -8.20
C ALA A 27 -7.03 -11.30 -8.84
N ASP A 28 -6.97 -10.13 -8.21
CA ASP A 28 -6.32 -8.96 -8.79
C ASP A 28 -4.80 -9.14 -8.94
N PRO A 29 -4.19 -8.47 -9.93
CA PRO A 29 -2.75 -8.51 -10.17
C PRO A 29 -1.89 -7.69 -9.20
N PHE A 30 -2.37 -7.39 -7.99
CA PHE A 30 -1.59 -6.55 -7.08
C PHE A 30 -0.31 -7.27 -6.68
N THR A 31 0.80 -6.52 -6.70
CA THR A 31 2.12 -7.00 -6.33
C THR A 31 2.77 -6.14 -5.26
N HIS A 32 2.29 -4.90 -5.09
CA HIS A 32 2.86 -3.96 -4.14
C HIS A 32 1.76 -3.28 -3.35
N TYR A 33 1.97 -3.16 -2.05
CA TYR A 33 1.21 -2.28 -1.18
C TYR A 33 2.07 -1.06 -0.88
N TRP A 34 1.46 0.11 -0.83
CA TRP A 34 2.15 1.33 -0.44
C TRP A 34 1.34 2.06 0.62
N ARG A 35 2.04 2.81 1.47
CA ARG A 35 1.41 3.72 2.41
C ARG A 35 2.19 5.02 2.54
N ILE A 36 1.47 6.07 2.91
CA ILE A 36 2.02 7.36 3.27
C ILE A 36 1.58 7.63 4.70
N VAL A 37 2.54 7.83 5.60
CA VAL A 37 2.28 8.31 6.96
C VAL A 37 2.67 9.78 6.99
N ALA A 38 1.67 10.65 6.94
CA ALA A 38 1.83 12.09 6.96
C ALA A 38 1.69 12.62 8.39
N THR A 39 2.55 13.56 8.77
CA THR A 39 2.46 14.29 10.03
C THR A 39 1.90 15.69 9.75
N LEU A 40 0.85 16.07 10.47
CA LEU A 40 0.19 17.37 10.37
C LEU A 40 0.78 18.36 11.38
N GLU A 41 0.60 19.66 11.14
CA GLU A 41 1.05 20.73 12.05
C GLU A 41 0.44 20.64 13.46
N ASN A 42 -0.76 20.08 13.59
CA ASN A 42 -1.42 19.88 14.88
C ASN A 42 -0.91 18.65 15.68
N GLY A 43 0.16 18.01 15.20
CA GLY A 43 0.74 16.81 15.83
C GLY A 43 0.00 15.51 15.54
N LYS A 44 -1.08 15.52 14.74
CA LYS A 44 -1.77 14.30 14.31
C LYS A 44 -1.09 13.66 13.11
N SER A 45 -1.40 12.39 12.87
CA SER A 45 -0.95 11.68 11.67
C SER A 45 -2.13 11.29 10.79
N GLU A 46 -1.98 11.45 9.48
CA GLU A 46 -2.87 10.91 8.46
C GLU A 46 -2.16 9.79 7.73
N VAL A 47 -2.86 8.66 7.54
CA VAL A 47 -2.31 7.51 6.82
C VAL A 47 -3.11 7.30 5.54
N PHE A 48 -2.40 7.28 4.42
CA PHE A 48 -2.95 6.89 3.12
C PHE A 48 -2.37 5.56 2.72
N TRP A 49 -3.14 4.72 2.04
CA TRP A 49 -2.65 3.45 1.54
C TRP A 49 -3.31 3.07 0.22
N GLY A 50 -2.62 2.22 -0.53
CA GLY A 50 -3.14 1.63 -1.75
C GLY A 50 -2.34 0.42 -2.19
N HIS A 51 -2.73 -0.14 -3.32
CA HIS A 51 -2.12 -1.34 -3.89
C HIS A 51 -1.97 -1.18 -5.39
N GLU A 52 -0.82 -1.59 -5.89
CA GLU A 52 -0.39 -1.41 -7.26
C GLU A 52 0.05 -2.72 -7.89
N ARG A 53 0.04 -2.74 -9.22
CA ARG A 53 0.40 -3.92 -10.02
C ARG A 53 1.90 -4.02 -10.30
N SER A 54 2.68 -2.99 -9.96
CA SER A 54 4.14 -3.02 -10.07
C SER A 54 4.81 -2.02 -9.12
N LEU A 55 6.09 -2.25 -8.84
CA LEU A 55 6.93 -1.33 -8.08
C LEU A 55 7.03 0.04 -8.74
N ALA A 56 7.09 0.08 -10.07
CA ALA A 56 7.22 1.32 -10.83
C ALA A 56 5.98 2.22 -10.65
N GLU A 57 4.78 1.63 -10.72
CA GLU A 57 3.53 2.36 -10.47
C GLU A 57 3.46 2.86 -9.02
N ALA A 58 3.81 2.01 -8.04
CA ALA A 58 3.86 2.41 -6.63
C ALA A 58 4.84 3.59 -6.41
N LYS A 59 6.03 3.55 -7.02
CA LYS A 59 7.02 4.63 -6.89
C LYS A 59 6.56 5.96 -7.50
N LYS A 60 5.74 5.93 -8.55
CA LYS A 60 5.19 7.16 -9.15
C LYS A 60 4.31 7.94 -8.17
N LEU A 61 3.74 7.27 -7.16
CA LEU A 61 2.87 7.90 -6.15
C LEU A 61 3.65 8.73 -5.12
N LYS A 62 4.99 8.63 -5.08
CA LYS A 62 5.83 9.50 -4.25
C LYS A 62 5.73 10.98 -4.65
N GLY A 63 5.58 11.29 -5.94
CA GLY A 63 5.39 12.67 -6.42
C GLY A 63 4.09 13.30 -5.91
N PRO A 64 2.93 12.66 -6.14
CA PRO A 64 1.65 13.06 -5.56
C PRO A 64 1.67 13.19 -4.03
N ALA A 65 2.44 12.35 -3.32
CA ALA A 65 2.63 12.48 -1.87
C ALA A 65 3.26 13.83 -1.49
N GLY A 66 4.31 14.24 -2.20
CA GLY A 66 4.97 15.53 -1.99
C GLY A 66 4.07 16.73 -2.32
N GLU A 67 3.27 16.63 -3.37
CA GLU A 67 2.27 17.66 -3.70
C GLU A 67 1.13 17.72 -2.66
N GLY A 68 0.74 16.56 -2.13
CA GLY A 68 -0.20 16.44 -1.01
C GLY A 68 0.32 17.13 0.25
N ALA A 69 1.60 16.97 0.56
CA ALA A 69 2.24 17.60 1.72
C ALA A 69 2.10 19.13 1.69
N LYS A 70 2.36 19.74 0.52
CA LYS A 70 2.25 21.19 0.32
C LYS A 70 0.81 21.70 0.46
N LYS A 71 -0.16 20.94 -0.05
CA LYS A 71 -1.57 21.36 -0.08
C LYS A 71 -2.31 21.11 1.23
N ARG A 72 -1.89 20.13 2.01
CA ARG A 72 -2.58 19.65 3.21
C ARG A 72 -1.95 20.10 4.53
N GLY A 73 -0.87 20.89 4.47
CA GLY A 73 -0.16 21.35 5.67
C GLY A 73 0.55 20.21 6.40
N TRP A 74 1.14 19.27 5.66
CA TRP A 74 1.96 18.23 6.29
C TRP A 74 3.32 18.81 6.64
N THR A 75 3.76 18.61 7.89
CA THR A 75 5.11 18.96 8.36
C THR A 75 6.16 17.96 7.87
N GLY A 76 5.72 16.74 7.59
CA GLY A 76 6.56 15.67 7.06
C GLY A 76 5.71 14.49 6.61
N TYR A 77 6.31 13.57 5.87
CA TYR A 77 5.68 12.31 5.54
C TYR A 77 6.72 11.21 5.30
N THR A 78 6.31 9.98 5.58
CA THR A 78 7.07 8.77 5.23
C THR A 78 6.31 8.03 4.14
N PHE A 79 7.00 7.71 3.05
CA PHE A 79 6.44 6.93 1.95
C PHE A 79 7.07 5.54 1.96
N GLU A 80 6.26 4.51 2.12
CA GLU A 80 6.72 3.13 2.24
C GLU A 80 6.02 2.25 1.20
N ILE A 81 6.77 1.28 0.69
CA ILE A 81 6.28 0.26 -0.23
C ILE A 81 6.70 -1.09 0.34
N ALA A 82 5.76 -2.02 0.37
CA ALA A 82 6.00 -3.41 0.68
C ALA A 82 5.55 -4.28 -0.51
N GLU A 83 6.33 -5.32 -0.80
CA GLU A 83 5.91 -6.36 -1.73
C GLU A 83 4.79 -7.20 -1.11
N LEU A 84 3.83 -7.60 -1.93
CA LEU A 84 2.74 -8.46 -1.52
C LEU A 84 3.17 -9.92 -1.64
N VAL A 85 3.08 -10.63 -0.53
CA VAL A 85 3.32 -12.07 -0.46
C VAL A 85 2.00 -12.81 -0.64
N GLU A 86 1.96 -13.74 -1.58
CA GLU A 86 0.78 -14.55 -1.86
C GLU A 86 0.62 -15.64 -0.79
N SER A 87 -0.60 -15.85 -0.31
CA SER A 87 -0.93 -16.92 0.63
C SER A 87 -2.25 -17.59 0.22
N GLU A 88 -2.29 -18.92 0.32
CA GLU A 88 -3.49 -19.70 -0.02
C GLU A 88 -4.49 -19.77 1.14
N GLU A 89 -4.00 -19.65 2.37
CA GLU A 89 -4.79 -19.72 3.59
C GLU A 89 -5.05 -18.31 4.15
N PRO A 90 -6.24 -18.05 4.75
CA PRO A 90 -6.45 -16.81 5.49
C PRO A 90 -5.41 -16.70 6.62
N PRO A 91 -4.91 -15.48 6.92
CA PRO A 91 -4.04 -15.30 8.07
C PRO A 91 -4.77 -15.79 9.33
N ALA A 92 -4.05 -16.52 10.18
CA ALA A 92 -4.58 -16.96 11.47
C ALA A 92 -5.10 -15.74 12.27
N PRO A 93 -6.26 -15.86 12.95
CA PRO A 93 -6.85 -14.78 13.74
C PRO A 93 -5.97 -14.39 14.95
#